data_AF-A0A2W5F6U3-F1
#
_entry.id   AF-A0A2W5F6U3-F1
#
_cell.length_a   1.000
_cell.length_b   1.000
_cell.length_c   1.000
_cell.angle_alpha   90.00
_cell.angle_beta   90.00
_cell.angle_gamma   90.00
#
_symmetry.space_group_name_H-M   'P 1'
#
loop_
_entity.id
_entity.type
_entity.pdbx_description
1 polymer ?
#
loop_
_entity_poly.entity_id
_entity_poly.type
_entity_poly.pdbx_seq_one_letter_code
_entity_poly.pdbx_strand_id
1 'polypeptide(L)'
;IRPGDINLMTAGRGIVHSERTPENLRGHPLSMSGLQTWLALPDHMEEIAPAFAHTAKEDMPLIDLKGATGRVVIGEFEGLTSPVSAFTDTLYVDLTLEPGVKFPFSADHEERAIYILSGSLDVAGDIFAADQLLAFRPGDDITLQAGSNGCHIMIFGGAALNQRRYIWWNFVSSSKERIEQAKQEWRTGRFDIVPGDEEEFVPLPEG
;
A
#
# COMPACT_ATOMS: atom_id res chain seq x y z
N ILE A 1 -14.08 -6.32 3.47
CA ILE A 1 -12.91 -5.91 4.27
C ILE A 1 -13.39 -5.04 5.43
N ARG A 2 -12.84 -5.21 6.64
CA ARG A 2 -13.17 -4.41 7.83
C ARG A 2 -12.01 -3.46 8.20
N PRO A 3 -12.23 -2.46 9.08
CA PRO A 3 -11.17 -1.55 9.50
C PRO A 3 -9.97 -2.29 10.10
N GLY A 4 -8.79 -2.04 9.53
CA GLY A 4 -7.52 -2.65 9.94
C GLY A 4 -7.22 -4.01 9.32
N ASP A 5 -8.12 -4.58 8.52
CA ASP A 5 -7.80 -5.74 7.67
C ASP A 5 -6.99 -5.29 6.45
N ILE A 6 -6.34 -6.24 5.79
CA ILE A 6 -5.73 -6.05 4.47
C ILE A 6 -6.26 -7.07 3.46
N ASN A 7 -6.49 -6.58 2.24
CA ASN A 7 -6.64 -7.41 1.06
C ASN A 7 -5.41 -7.17 0.17
N LEU A 8 -4.63 -8.22 -0.07
CA LEU A 8 -3.55 -8.21 -1.05
C LEU A 8 -4.03 -8.90 -2.33
N MET A 9 -4.15 -8.12 -3.40
CA MET A 9 -4.45 -8.64 -4.72
C MET A 9 -3.18 -8.63 -5.57
N THR A 10 -2.69 -9.81 -5.92
CA THR A 10 -1.60 -9.98 -6.88
C THR A 10 -2.20 -10.07 -8.28
N ALA A 11 -2.00 -9.03 -9.09
CA ALA A 11 -2.53 -8.99 -10.46
C ALA A 11 -1.76 -9.92 -11.42
N GLY A 12 -0.42 -9.95 -11.33
CA GLY A 12 0.42 -10.75 -12.22
C GLY A 12 0.09 -10.51 -13.69
N ARG A 13 -0.06 -11.62 -14.46
CA ARG A 13 -0.43 -11.55 -15.89
C ARG A 13 -1.78 -10.88 -16.19
N GLY A 14 -2.63 -10.68 -15.18
CA GLY A 14 -3.91 -10.01 -15.31
C GLY A 14 -4.93 -10.48 -14.27
N ILE A 15 -5.66 -9.52 -13.70
CA ILE A 15 -6.83 -9.74 -12.86
C ILE A 15 -7.89 -8.69 -13.17
N VAL A 16 -9.16 -9.07 -13.08
CA VAL A 16 -10.29 -8.14 -13.11
C VAL A 16 -11.04 -8.29 -11.80
N HIS A 17 -11.39 -7.16 -11.18
CA HIS A 17 -12.08 -7.15 -9.91
C HIS A 17 -13.03 -5.96 -9.82
N SER A 18 -13.97 -6.03 -8.89
CA SER A 18 -14.81 -4.91 -8.50
C SER A 18 -14.73 -4.70 -6.98
N GLU A 19 -14.79 -3.44 -6.57
CA GLU A 19 -14.83 -3.03 -5.17
C GLU A 19 -16.12 -2.23 -4.95
N ARG A 20 -17.06 -2.79 -4.19
CA ARG A 20 -18.40 -2.21 -4.02
C ARG A 20 -18.77 -2.07 -2.55
N THR A 21 -19.50 -1.00 -2.24
CA THR A 21 -20.21 -0.88 -0.96
C THR A 21 -21.28 -1.98 -0.87
N PRO A 22 -21.32 -2.74 0.25
CA PRO A 22 -22.36 -3.76 0.48
C PRO A 22 -23.76 -3.18 0.28
N GLU A 23 -24.65 -3.96 -0.36
CA GLU A 23 -25.98 -3.49 -0.75
C GLU A 23 -26.78 -2.95 0.44
N ASN A 24 -26.71 -3.62 1.59
CA ASN A 24 -27.38 -3.22 2.83
C ASN A 24 -26.87 -1.90 3.45
N LEU A 25 -25.74 -1.36 2.95
CA LEU A 25 -25.16 -0.10 3.40
C LEU A 25 -25.31 1.01 2.35
N ARG A 26 -25.80 0.71 1.14
CA ARG A 26 -26.01 1.70 0.09
C ARG A 26 -27.15 2.64 0.49
N GLY A 27 -27.01 3.93 0.17
CA GLY A 27 -28.02 4.96 0.48
C GLY A 27 -27.99 5.48 1.92
N HIS A 28 -27.07 5.00 2.77
CA HIS A 28 -26.87 5.49 4.13
C HIS A 28 -25.55 6.28 4.24
N PRO A 29 -25.44 7.24 5.19
CA PRO A 29 -24.16 7.88 5.49
C PRO A 29 -23.12 6.82 5.87
N LEU A 30 -22.04 6.75 5.11
CA LEU A 30 -20.92 5.85 5.34
C LEU A 30 -19.65 6.70 5.45
N SER A 31 -18.85 6.46 6.47
CA SER A 31 -17.47 6.97 6.54
C SER A 31 -16.53 5.84 6.15
N MET A 32 -15.63 6.11 5.22
CA MET A 32 -14.58 5.19 4.78
C MET A 32 -13.24 5.90 4.89
N SER A 33 -12.30 5.23 5.56
CA SER A 33 -10.89 5.61 5.60
C SER A 33 -10.09 4.36 5.28
N GLY A 34 -9.20 4.46 4.30
CA GLY A 34 -8.39 3.35 3.82
C GLY A 34 -7.33 3.86 2.86
N LEU A 35 -6.29 3.06 2.68
CA LEU A 35 -5.24 3.30 1.70
C LEU A 35 -5.27 2.19 0.66
N GLN A 36 -5.11 2.59 -0.60
CA GLN A 36 -4.87 1.68 -1.70
C GLN A 36 -3.47 1.96 -2.24
N THR A 37 -2.61 0.95 -2.20
CA THR A 37 -1.21 1.06 -2.65
C THR A 37 -0.94 -0.04 -3.67
N TRP A 38 -0.26 0.31 -4.76
CA TRP A 38 0.20 -0.66 -5.76
C TRP A 38 1.67 -0.98 -5.53
N LEU A 39 1.98 -2.25 -5.32
CA LEU A 39 3.34 -2.77 -5.24
C LEU A 39 3.69 -3.37 -6.60
N ALA A 40 4.71 -2.81 -7.25
CA ALA A 40 5.17 -3.37 -8.51
C ALA A 40 5.87 -4.72 -8.26
N LEU A 41 5.48 -5.76 -9.00
CA LEU A 41 6.15 -7.05 -8.93
C LEU A 41 7.59 -6.96 -9.48
N PRO A 42 8.52 -7.80 -8.98
CA PRO A 42 9.80 -8.05 -9.64
C PRO A 42 9.61 -8.42 -11.11
N ASP A 43 10.59 -8.08 -11.94
CA ASP A 43 10.53 -8.27 -13.41
C ASP A 43 10.24 -9.74 -13.80
N HIS A 44 10.93 -10.68 -13.16
CA HIS A 44 10.76 -12.11 -13.35
C HIS A 44 9.44 -12.67 -12.79
N MET A 45 8.62 -11.84 -12.14
CA MET A 45 7.33 -12.19 -11.57
C MET A 45 6.15 -11.42 -12.18
N GLU A 46 6.35 -10.53 -13.16
CA GLU A 46 5.26 -9.73 -13.73
C GLU A 46 4.13 -10.59 -14.34
N GLU A 47 4.44 -11.81 -14.79
CA GLU A 47 3.49 -12.72 -15.45
C GLU A 47 3.04 -13.90 -14.57
N ILE A 48 3.24 -13.84 -13.25
CA ILE A 48 2.73 -14.88 -12.33
C ILE A 48 1.20 -14.98 -12.39
N ALA A 49 0.67 -16.10 -11.92
CA ALA A 49 -0.78 -16.25 -11.81
C ALA A 49 -1.36 -15.22 -10.84
N PRO A 50 -2.54 -14.65 -11.16
CA PRO A 50 -3.22 -13.75 -10.25
C PRO A 50 -3.58 -14.49 -8.96
N ALA A 51 -3.56 -13.77 -7.84
CA ALA A 51 -3.91 -14.31 -6.54
C ALA A 51 -4.60 -13.23 -5.69
N PHE A 52 -5.39 -13.68 -4.72
CA PHE A 52 -6.02 -12.82 -3.74
C PHE A 52 -5.84 -13.44 -2.35
N ALA A 53 -5.38 -12.63 -1.41
CA ALA A 53 -5.23 -13.00 -0.02
C ALA A 53 -5.88 -11.95 0.87
N HIS A 54 -6.66 -12.40 1.84
CA HIS A 54 -7.20 -11.58 2.90
C HIS A 54 -6.46 -11.92 4.20
N THR A 55 -6.06 -10.91 4.96
CA THR A 55 -5.47 -11.07 6.29
C THR A 55 -6.22 -10.18 7.26
N ALA A 56 -6.73 -10.78 8.34
CA ALA A 56 -7.48 -10.05 9.35
C ALA A 56 -6.51 -9.21 10.21
N LYS A 57 -7.01 -8.12 10.77
CA LYS A 57 -6.25 -7.25 11.69
C LYS A 57 -5.53 -8.05 12.78
N GLU A 58 -6.20 -9.05 13.35
CA GLU A 58 -5.71 -9.83 14.49
C GLU A 58 -4.53 -10.73 14.14
N ASP A 59 -4.36 -11.08 12.86
CA ASP A 59 -3.28 -11.96 12.38
C ASP A 59 -1.97 -11.20 12.12
N MET A 60 -2.03 -9.87 12.03
CA MET A 60 -0.84 -9.03 11.82
C MET A 60 -0.16 -8.70 13.16
N PRO A 61 1.18 -8.66 13.26
CA PRO A 61 1.87 -8.35 14.51
C PRO A 61 1.50 -6.98 15.06
N LEU A 62 1.30 -6.89 16.39
CA LEU A 62 1.05 -5.65 17.11
C LEU A 62 2.39 -4.99 17.49
N ILE A 63 2.54 -3.73 17.13
CA ILE A 63 3.57 -2.84 17.68
C ILE A 63 2.97 -2.19 18.93
N ASP A 64 3.65 -2.32 20.06
CA ASP A 64 3.30 -1.64 21.31
C ASP A 64 4.59 -1.27 22.07
N LEU A 65 5.09 -0.07 21.80
CA LEU A 65 6.37 0.42 22.27
C LEU A 65 6.23 1.86 22.79
N LYS A 66 6.09 2.03 24.10
CA LYS A 66 6.20 3.32 24.81
C LYS A 66 5.55 4.50 24.07
N GLY A 67 4.25 4.41 23.80
CA GLY A 67 3.47 5.46 23.14
C GLY A 67 3.53 5.41 21.60
N ALA A 68 4.15 4.39 21.01
CA ALA A 68 3.98 4.00 19.62
C ALA A 68 3.15 2.71 19.56
N THR A 69 2.00 2.74 18.90
CA THR A 69 1.11 1.58 18.76
C THR A 69 0.68 1.41 17.32
N GLY A 70 0.61 0.19 16.83
CA GLY A 70 0.42 -0.03 15.39
C GLY A 70 0.50 -1.47 14.97
N ARG A 71 0.63 -1.72 13.67
CA ARG A 71 0.82 -3.07 13.12
C ARG A 71 1.80 -3.08 11.97
N VAL A 72 2.58 -4.17 11.89
CA VAL A 72 3.35 -4.50 10.70
C VAL A 72 2.39 -5.14 9.70
N VAL A 73 2.05 -4.39 8.65
CA VAL A 73 1.01 -4.79 7.70
C VAL A 73 1.60 -5.69 6.60
N ILE A 74 2.73 -5.31 6.01
CA ILE A 74 3.50 -6.16 5.08
C ILE A 74 4.98 -6.06 5.42
N GLY A 75 5.68 -7.19 5.37
CA GLY A 75 7.12 -7.28 5.57
C GLY A 75 7.54 -7.32 7.03
N GLU A 76 8.65 -6.66 7.36
CA GLU A 76 9.27 -6.71 8.68
C GLU A 76 9.52 -5.30 9.24
N PHE A 77 9.36 -5.14 10.55
CA PHE A 77 9.69 -3.90 11.25
C PHE A 77 9.95 -4.18 12.73
N GLU A 78 11.06 -3.66 13.28
CA GLU A 78 11.44 -3.83 14.70
C GLU A 78 11.42 -5.32 15.16
N GLY A 79 11.86 -6.23 14.28
CA GLY A 79 11.88 -7.68 14.52
C GLY A 79 10.51 -8.37 14.50
N LEU A 80 9.45 -7.68 14.10
CA LEU A 80 8.11 -8.23 13.89
C LEU A 80 7.88 -8.47 12.40
N THR A 81 7.42 -9.67 12.03
CA THR A 81 7.19 -10.06 10.64
C THR A 81 5.71 -10.31 10.37
N SER A 82 5.16 -9.64 9.36
CA SER A 82 3.78 -9.85 8.91
C SER A 82 3.62 -11.21 8.19
N PRO A 83 2.48 -11.91 8.33
CA PRO A 83 2.19 -13.10 7.53
C PRO A 83 1.80 -12.78 6.08
N VAL A 84 1.58 -11.50 5.75
CA VAL A 84 1.19 -11.07 4.40
C VAL A 84 2.35 -11.28 3.44
N SER A 85 2.08 -11.97 2.34
CA SER A 85 3.10 -12.28 1.33
C SER A 85 3.68 -11.02 0.69
N ALA A 86 4.99 -11.02 0.48
CA ALA A 86 5.72 -9.99 -0.25
C ALA A 86 6.65 -10.64 -1.28
N PHE A 87 6.87 -9.97 -2.41
CA PHE A 87 7.73 -10.46 -3.49
C PHE A 87 9.10 -9.77 -3.55
N THR A 88 9.27 -8.72 -2.73
CA THR A 88 10.50 -7.97 -2.49
C THR A 88 10.60 -7.64 -1.02
N ASP A 89 11.77 -7.22 -0.56
CA ASP A 89 11.85 -6.50 0.72
C ASP A 89 10.84 -5.34 0.70
N THR A 90 10.01 -5.28 1.73
CA THR A 90 8.84 -4.41 1.81
C THR A 90 8.71 -3.94 3.24
N LEU A 91 8.54 -2.63 3.42
CA LEU A 91 8.18 -2.02 4.68
C LEU A 91 6.80 -1.39 4.51
N TYR A 92 5.79 -1.91 5.21
CA TYR A 92 4.44 -1.36 5.20
C TYR A 92 3.85 -1.44 6.60
N VAL A 93 3.82 -0.31 7.31
CA VAL A 93 3.50 -0.25 8.75
C VAL A 93 2.45 0.81 9.01
N ASP A 94 1.41 0.44 9.75
CA ASP A 94 0.42 1.33 10.34
C ASP A 94 0.88 1.71 11.74
N LEU A 95 1.13 3.00 12.02
CA LEU A 95 1.68 3.44 13.31
C LEU A 95 1.00 4.70 13.82
N THR A 96 0.57 4.67 15.07
CA THR A 96 0.10 5.82 15.84
C THR A 96 1.13 6.17 16.89
N LEU A 97 1.52 7.43 16.94
CA LEU A 97 2.40 8.00 17.95
C LEU A 97 1.61 8.93 18.87
N GLU A 98 1.68 8.69 20.18
CA GLU A 98 1.09 9.57 21.19
C GLU A 98 1.76 10.96 21.18
N PRO A 99 1.10 12.00 21.72
CA PRO A 99 1.64 13.35 21.77
C PRO A 99 3.09 13.46 22.25
N GLY A 100 3.96 14.06 21.44
CA GLY A 100 5.36 14.31 21.78
C GLY A 100 6.26 13.07 21.79
N VAL A 101 5.75 11.87 21.49
CA VAL A 101 6.56 10.65 21.44
C VAL A 101 7.62 10.77 20.37
N LYS A 102 8.83 10.34 20.71
CA LYS A 102 9.95 10.18 19.78
C LYS A 102 10.10 8.70 19.44
N PHE A 103 10.13 8.41 18.16
CA PHE A 103 10.27 7.06 17.64
C PHE A 103 11.50 7.01 16.73
N PRO A 104 12.52 6.20 17.07
CA PRO A 104 13.66 5.96 16.18
C PRO A 104 13.21 5.27 14.89
N PHE A 105 13.65 5.77 13.75
CA PHE A 105 13.37 5.18 12.45
C PHE A 105 14.69 4.89 11.73
N SER A 106 15.13 3.64 11.86
CA SER A 106 16.39 3.15 11.31
C SER A 106 16.40 3.17 9.79
N ALA A 107 17.61 3.25 9.23
CA ALA A 107 17.85 3.13 7.79
C ALA A 107 17.97 1.68 7.28
N ASP A 108 17.22 0.75 7.88
CA ASP A 108 17.33 -0.68 7.56
C ASP A 108 16.80 -1.04 6.16
N HIS A 109 15.86 -0.24 5.65
CA HIS A 109 15.35 -0.36 4.28
C HIS A 109 15.94 0.73 3.38
N GLU A 110 16.22 0.35 2.13
CA GLU A 110 16.82 1.23 1.12
C GLU A 110 15.93 2.45 0.84
N GLU A 111 14.69 2.20 0.42
CA GLU A 111 13.68 3.24 0.19
C GLU A 111 12.77 3.35 1.42
N ARG A 112 12.50 4.57 1.86
CA ARG A 112 11.61 4.84 3.00
C ARG A 112 10.80 6.10 2.77
N ALA A 113 9.52 6.03 3.10
CA ALA A 113 8.61 7.16 3.08
C ALA A 113 7.57 7.06 4.20
N ILE A 114 6.96 8.19 4.55
CA ILE A 114 5.88 8.28 5.53
C ILE A 114 4.73 9.10 4.95
N TYR A 115 3.50 8.61 5.09
CA TYR A 115 2.28 9.38 4.83
C TYR A 115 1.59 9.67 6.15
N ILE A 116 1.26 10.93 6.38
CA ILE A 116 0.63 11.37 7.63
C ILE A 116 -0.88 11.35 7.43
N LEU A 117 -1.56 10.37 8.04
CA LEU A 117 -3.02 10.25 8.00
C LEU A 117 -3.71 11.30 8.86
N SER A 118 -3.15 11.60 10.04
CA SER A 118 -3.67 12.64 10.93
C SER A 118 -2.61 13.15 11.89
N GLY A 119 -2.85 14.33 12.47
CA GLY A 119 -1.93 14.99 13.40
C GLY A 119 -0.78 15.69 12.68
N SER A 120 0.38 15.72 13.34
CA SER A 120 1.59 16.29 12.76
C SER A 120 2.85 15.54 13.19
N LEU A 121 3.87 15.61 12.36
CA LEU A 121 5.14 14.92 12.56
C LEU A 121 6.29 15.93 12.43
N ASP A 122 7.13 16.01 13.45
CA ASP A 122 8.41 16.70 13.42
C ASP A 122 9.49 15.72 12.97
N VAL A 123 10.22 16.09 11.94
CA VAL A 123 11.41 15.39 11.48
C VAL A 123 12.54 16.40 11.34
N ALA A 124 13.60 16.21 12.13
CA ALA A 124 14.78 17.08 12.15
C ALA A 124 14.47 18.58 12.40
N GLY A 125 13.38 18.89 13.12
CA GLY A 125 12.95 20.26 13.44
C GLY A 125 11.97 20.85 12.43
N ASP A 126 11.71 20.18 11.31
CA ASP A 126 10.68 20.56 10.35
C ASP A 126 9.37 19.86 10.69
N ILE A 127 8.27 20.63 10.75
CA ILE A 127 6.94 20.12 11.11
C ILE A 127 6.10 19.92 9.86
N PHE A 128 5.61 18.70 9.70
CA PHE A 128 4.75 18.26 8.60
C PHE A 128 3.34 17.95 9.13
N ALA A 129 2.32 18.32 8.37
CA ALA A 129 0.91 18.13 8.71
C ALA A 129 0.35 16.86 8.05
N ALA A 130 -0.90 16.53 8.39
CA ALA A 130 -1.66 15.49 7.70
C ALA A 130 -1.73 15.73 6.18
N ASP A 131 -2.00 14.65 5.44
CA ASP A 131 -2.11 14.58 3.98
C ASP A 131 -0.80 14.85 3.23
N GLN A 132 0.35 14.69 3.90
CA GLN A 132 1.67 14.83 3.30
C GLN A 132 2.41 13.49 3.21
N LEU A 133 3.08 13.27 2.07
CA LEU A 133 4.03 12.17 1.87
C LEU A 133 5.46 12.70 2.00
N LEU A 134 6.21 12.16 2.93
CA LEU A 134 7.61 12.46 3.19
C LEU A 134 8.46 11.33 2.64
N ALA A 135 9.32 11.60 1.67
CA ALA A 135 10.30 10.65 1.16
C ALA A 135 11.68 10.93 1.77
N PHE A 136 12.32 9.89 2.29
CA PHE A 136 13.60 10.00 2.99
C PHE A 136 14.74 9.53 2.10
N ARG A 137 15.93 10.09 2.32
CA ARG A 137 17.13 9.61 1.64
C ARG A 137 17.56 8.25 2.22
N PRO A 138 18.04 7.33 1.37
CA PRO A 138 18.62 6.08 1.85
C PRO A 138 19.79 6.32 2.81
N GLY A 139 19.91 5.49 3.85
CA GLY A 139 21.04 5.48 4.78
C GLY A 139 20.99 6.47 5.95
N ASP A 140 20.04 7.41 5.98
CA ASP A 140 19.91 8.37 7.09
C ASP A 140 19.06 7.79 8.24
N ASP A 141 19.63 7.63 9.43
CA ASP A 141 18.84 7.35 10.63
C ASP A 141 18.03 8.59 11.04
N ILE A 142 16.73 8.42 11.24
CA ILE A 142 15.80 9.51 11.48
C ILE A 142 15.13 9.33 12.83
N THR A 143 14.82 10.43 13.51
CA THR A 143 13.90 10.41 14.64
C THR A 143 12.60 11.05 14.22
N LEU A 144 11.51 10.28 14.34
CA LEU A 144 10.16 10.76 14.13
C LEU A 144 9.65 11.30 15.47
N GLN A 145 9.10 12.51 15.49
CA GLN A 145 8.49 13.04 16.70
C GLN A 145 7.04 13.44 16.44
N ALA A 146 6.11 12.87 17.20
CA ALA A 146 4.70 13.26 17.13
C ALA A 146 4.53 14.70 17.63
N GLY A 147 3.65 15.46 16.97
CA GLY A 147 3.24 16.78 17.41
C GLY A 147 2.45 16.76 18.73
N SER A 148 1.98 17.93 19.15
CA SER A 148 1.27 18.10 20.43
C SER A 148 -0.06 17.34 20.53
N ASN A 149 -0.63 16.92 19.41
CA ASN A 149 -1.87 16.13 19.35
C ASN A 149 -1.60 14.66 18.99
N GLY A 150 -0.34 14.23 18.91
CA GLY A 150 0.04 12.93 18.35
C GLY A 150 -0.03 12.92 16.83
N CYS A 151 0.21 11.75 16.24
CA CYS A 151 -0.01 11.52 14.82
C CYS A 151 -0.36 10.06 14.52
N HIS A 152 -1.06 9.87 13.39
CA HIS A 152 -1.30 8.57 12.79
C HIS A 152 -0.62 8.58 11.42
N ILE A 153 0.31 7.65 11.22
CA ILE A 153 1.16 7.59 10.04
C ILE A 153 1.14 6.21 9.42
N MET A 154 1.36 6.16 8.12
CA MET A 154 1.70 4.95 7.40
C MET A 154 3.14 5.06 6.92
N ILE A 155 3.93 4.04 7.21
CA ILE A 155 5.33 3.93 6.79
C ILE A 155 5.37 3.01 5.57
N PHE A 156 6.09 3.44 4.54
CA PHE A 156 6.31 2.73 3.30
C PHE A 156 7.81 2.55 3.08
N GLY A 157 8.20 1.52 2.37
CA GLY A 157 9.58 1.34 1.97
C GLY A 157 9.87 -0.06 1.48
N GLY A 158 11.17 -0.36 1.38
CA GLY A 158 11.68 -1.66 0.95
C GLY A 158 12.82 -1.52 -0.03
N ALA A 159 13.05 -2.58 -0.80
CA ALA A 159 14.08 -2.59 -1.83
C ALA A 159 13.71 -1.66 -3.00
N ALA A 160 14.71 -0.94 -3.53
CA ALA A 160 14.54 -0.23 -4.78
C ALA A 160 14.26 -1.21 -5.92
N LEU A 161 13.44 -0.78 -6.88
CA LEU A 161 13.20 -1.58 -8.08
C LEU A 161 14.45 -1.56 -8.97
N ASN A 162 14.96 -2.75 -9.28
CA ASN A 162 16.14 -2.93 -10.13
C ASN A 162 15.97 -2.45 -11.57
N GLN A 163 14.73 -2.21 -12.00
CA GLN A 163 14.40 -1.78 -13.36
C GLN A 163 13.24 -0.80 -13.35
N ARG A 164 13.19 0.05 -14.38
CA ARG A 164 12.09 0.98 -14.61
C ARG A 164 10.76 0.24 -14.75
N ARG A 165 9.70 0.82 -14.21
CA ARG A 165 8.31 0.43 -14.51
C ARG A 165 7.64 1.50 -15.37
N TYR A 166 6.91 1.06 -16.37
CA TYR A 166 5.98 1.88 -17.12
C TYR A 166 4.60 1.69 -16.52
N ILE A 167 3.89 2.80 -16.31
CA ILE A 167 2.54 2.82 -15.79
C ILE A 167 1.67 3.50 -16.84
N TRP A 168 0.60 2.83 -17.26
CA TRP A 168 -0.44 3.41 -18.07
C TRP A 168 -1.78 2.86 -17.58
N TRP A 169 -2.67 3.76 -17.14
CA TRP A 169 -3.95 3.38 -16.52
C TRP A 169 -3.72 2.32 -15.43
N ASN A 170 -4.39 1.16 -15.52
CA ASN A 170 -4.28 0.04 -14.58
C ASN A 170 -3.20 -0.99 -14.96
N PHE A 171 -2.31 -0.67 -15.91
CA PHE A 171 -1.24 -1.56 -16.34
C PHE A 171 0.13 -1.05 -15.89
N VAL A 172 0.87 -1.92 -15.22
CA VAL A 172 2.24 -1.69 -14.77
C VAL A 172 3.12 -2.81 -15.31
N SER A 173 4.17 -2.47 -16.05
CA SER A 173 5.15 -3.47 -16.53
C SER A 173 6.51 -2.84 -16.81
N SER A 174 7.55 -3.65 -16.77
CA SER A 174 8.89 -3.36 -17.28
C SER A 174 8.94 -3.16 -18.81
N SER A 175 7.93 -3.60 -19.57
CA SER A 175 7.86 -3.50 -21.04
C SER A 175 6.68 -2.64 -21.52
N LYS A 176 6.96 -1.70 -22.42
CA LYS A 176 5.89 -0.91 -23.07
C LYS A 176 5.08 -1.75 -24.04
N GLU A 177 5.72 -2.70 -24.72
CA GLU A 177 5.09 -3.61 -25.67
C GLU A 177 4.07 -4.49 -24.95
N ARG A 178 4.39 -4.95 -23.73
CA ARG A 178 3.46 -5.70 -22.90
C ARG A 178 2.23 -4.89 -22.49
N ILE A 179 2.41 -3.59 -22.19
CA ILE A 179 1.29 -2.68 -21.93
C ILE A 179 0.40 -2.55 -23.17
N GLU A 180 0.97 -2.41 -24.37
CA GLU A 180 0.17 -2.35 -25.61
C GLU A 180 -0.60 -3.65 -25.86
N GLN A 181 -0.01 -4.80 -25.56
CA GLN A 181 -0.71 -6.08 -25.59
C GLN A 181 -1.88 -6.12 -24.59
N ALA A 182 -1.66 -5.71 -23.33
CA ALA A 182 -2.69 -5.67 -22.29
C ALA A 182 -3.86 -4.75 -22.69
N LYS A 183 -3.57 -3.60 -23.32
CA LYS A 183 -4.60 -2.72 -23.89
C LYS A 183 -5.47 -3.43 -24.92
N GLN A 184 -4.85 -4.19 -25.84
CA GLN A 184 -5.60 -4.95 -26.84
C GLN A 184 -6.41 -6.08 -26.21
N GLU A 185 -5.85 -6.78 -25.23
CA GLU A 185 -6.54 -7.84 -24.47
C GLU A 185 -7.78 -7.27 -23.75
N TRP A 186 -7.66 -6.11 -23.10
CA TRP A 186 -8.79 -5.45 -22.44
C TRP A 186 -9.86 -4.99 -23.43
N ARG A 187 -9.47 -4.31 -24.52
CA ARG A 187 -10.40 -3.88 -25.59
C ARG A 187 -11.15 -5.04 -26.24
N THR A 188 -10.53 -6.21 -26.31
CA THR A 188 -11.10 -7.40 -26.98
C THR A 188 -11.76 -8.38 -26.02
N GLY A 189 -11.87 -8.06 -24.72
CA GLY A 189 -12.52 -8.91 -23.72
C GLY A 189 -11.77 -10.22 -23.45
N ARG A 190 -10.44 -10.21 -23.53
CA ARG A 190 -9.59 -11.39 -23.27
C ARG A 190 -9.19 -11.58 -21.81
N PHE A 191 -9.49 -10.61 -20.95
CA PHE A 191 -9.42 -10.79 -19.51
C PHE A 191 -10.66 -11.52 -19.00
N ASP A 192 -10.52 -12.21 -17.86
CA ASP A 192 -11.65 -12.85 -17.19
C ASP A 192 -12.72 -11.84 -16.80
N ILE A 193 -13.98 -12.28 -16.72
CA ILE A 193 -15.11 -11.44 -16.29
C ILE A 193 -15.29 -11.59 -14.78
N VAL A 194 -15.67 -10.51 -14.11
CA VAL A 194 -16.03 -10.55 -12.69
C VAL A 194 -17.42 -11.21 -12.55
N PRO A 195 -17.55 -12.35 -11.85
CA PRO A 195 -18.84 -13.01 -11.69
C PRO A 195 -19.86 -12.09 -11.00
N GLY A 196 -21.03 -11.92 -11.60
CA GLY A 196 -22.10 -11.04 -11.10
C GLY A 196 -21.96 -9.56 -11.47
N ASP A 197 -20.94 -9.20 -12.25
CA ASP A 197 -20.72 -7.86 -12.80
C ASP A 197 -20.56 -7.90 -14.34
N GLU A 198 -21.28 -8.80 -15.00
CA GLU A 198 -21.12 -9.06 -16.44
C GLU A 198 -21.52 -7.89 -17.34
N GLU A 199 -22.36 -6.98 -16.84
CA GLU A 199 -22.88 -5.84 -17.59
C GLU A 199 -22.04 -4.55 -17.40
N GLU A 200 -21.25 -4.45 -16.34
CA GLU A 200 -20.45 -3.28 -16.03
C GLU A 200 -19.02 -3.43 -16.54
N PHE A 201 -18.61 -2.56 -17.46
CA PHE A 201 -17.27 -2.55 -18.05
C PHE A 201 -16.71 -1.13 -18.11
N VAL A 202 -15.49 -0.94 -17.58
CA VAL A 202 -14.79 0.34 -17.66
C VAL A 202 -13.92 0.35 -18.93
N PRO A 203 -14.25 1.17 -19.95
CA PRO A 203 -13.46 1.25 -21.16
C PRO A 203 -12.08 1.86 -20.87
N LEU A 204 -11.11 1.57 -21.75
CA LEU A 204 -9.84 2.28 -21.72
C LEU A 204 -10.06 3.79 -21.86
N PRO A 205 -9.28 4.62 -21.16
CA PRO A 205 -9.31 6.07 -21.39
C PRO A 205 -8.88 6.41 -22.82
N GLU A 206 -9.41 7.52 -23.34
CA GLU A 206 -8.95 8.10 -24.61
C GLU A 206 -7.60 8.78 -24.36
N GLY A 207 -6.49 8.17 -24.81
CA GLY A 207 -5.14 8.71 -24.60
C GLY A 207 -4.00 7.77 -25.01
#